data_AF-A0A5J5F1T4-F1
#
_entry.id   AF-A0A5J5F1T4-F1
#
_cell.length_a   1.000
_cell.length_b   1.000
_cell.length_c   1.000
_cell.angle_alpha   90.00
_cell.angle_beta   90.00
_cell.angle_gamma   90.00
#
_symmetry.space_group_name_H-M   'P 1'
#
loop_
_entity.id
_entity.type
_entity.pdbx_description
1 polymer ?
#
loop_
_entity_poly.entity_id
_entity_poly.type
_entity_poly.pdbx_seq_one_letter_code
_entity_poly.pdbx_strand_id
1 'polypeptide(L)'
;EKARLVYLIVGSPNTITSLGPGKTYIIGGMVDRNRYKHLCFNRAQEQGIAHAKLPLGEYIKMASRQVLTTNQVVEIMLEWLQEKDWQKAFIKVIPQRKMPQLKKNE
;
A
#
# COMPACT_ATOMS: atom_id res chain seq x y z
N GLU A 1 -19.52 7.44 -10.68
CA GLU A 1 -18.94 6.15 -11.12
C GLU A 1 -17.90 5.66 -10.10
N LYS A 2 -18.32 5.02 -9.00
CA LYS A 2 -17.42 4.65 -7.89
C LYS A 2 -16.82 3.23 -8.01
N ALA A 3 -17.38 2.40 -8.89
CA ALA A 3 -17.00 1.00 -9.06
C ALA A 3 -15.53 0.78 -9.46
N ARG A 4 -14.89 1.80 -10.05
CA ARG A 4 -13.49 1.75 -10.53
C ARG A 4 -12.49 2.33 -9.53
N LEU A 5 -12.95 2.94 -8.43
CA LEU A 5 -12.12 3.57 -7.43
C LEU A 5 -11.62 2.54 -6.41
N VAL A 6 -10.33 2.59 -6.07
CA VAL A 6 -9.75 1.78 -4.99
C VAL A 6 -8.91 2.68 -4.08
N TYR A 7 -9.31 2.83 -2.82
CA TYR A 7 -8.54 3.56 -1.82
C TYR A 7 -7.47 2.65 -1.20
N LEU A 8 -6.19 3.01 -1.36
CA LEU A 8 -5.07 2.34 -0.71
C LEU A 8 -4.92 2.79 0.75
N ILE A 9 -5.13 1.87 1.68
CA ILE A 9 -5.21 2.13 3.12
C ILE A 9 -4.46 1.02 3.88
N VAL A 10 -3.45 1.40 4.67
CA VAL A 10 -2.61 0.44 5.44
C VAL A 10 -3.42 -0.50 6.33
N GLY A 11 -4.47 0.01 6.99
CA GLY A 11 -5.33 -0.76 7.90
C GLY A 11 -6.48 -1.51 7.23
N SER A 12 -6.57 -1.54 5.90
CA SER A 12 -7.63 -2.27 5.21
C SER A 12 -7.53 -3.78 5.48
N PRO A 13 -8.66 -4.48 5.72
CA PRO A 13 -8.67 -5.95 5.80
C PRO A 13 -8.37 -6.59 4.45
N ASN A 14 -8.73 -5.93 3.35
CA ASN A 14 -8.49 -6.44 1.99
C ASN A 14 -7.05 -6.15 1.57
N THR A 15 -6.35 -7.13 1.00
CA THR A 15 -5.03 -6.95 0.37
C THR A 15 -5.17 -6.86 -1.14
N ILE A 16 -4.47 -5.92 -1.77
CA ILE A 16 -4.39 -5.85 -3.24
C ILE A 16 -3.39 -6.86 -3.78
N THR A 17 -3.79 -7.61 -4.80
CA THR A 17 -2.94 -8.62 -5.45
C THR A 17 -2.32 -8.12 -6.75
N SER A 18 -3.00 -7.21 -7.46
CA SER A 18 -2.52 -6.63 -8.71
C SER A 18 -3.09 -5.24 -8.97
N LEU A 19 -2.35 -4.42 -9.74
CA LEU A 19 -2.85 -3.17 -10.29
C LEU A 19 -3.45 -3.44 -11.68
N GLY A 20 -4.77 -3.29 -11.79
CA GLY A 20 -5.51 -3.46 -13.04
C GLY A 20 -5.66 -2.14 -13.84
N PRO A 21 -5.66 -2.21 -15.19
CA PRO A 21 -5.97 -1.08 -16.05
C PRO A 21 -7.43 -0.62 -15.85
N GLY A 22 -7.71 0.65 -16.14
CA GLY A 22 -9.05 1.23 -16.00
C GLY A 22 -9.53 1.46 -14.55
N LYS A 23 -8.70 1.14 -13.56
CA LYS A 23 -8.94 1.47 -12.14
C LYS A 23 -8.27 2.78 -11.76
N THR A 24 -8.86 3.51 -10.83
CA THR A 24 -8.29 4.72 -10.23
C THR A 24 -7.94 4.44 -8.78
N TYR A 25 -6.65 4.51 -8.45
CA TYR A 25 -6.15 4.29 -7.10
C TYR A 25 -6.06 5.61 -6.35
N ILE A 26 -6.60 5.64 -5.14
CA ILE A 26 -6.58 6.82 -4.26
C ILE A 26 -5.55 6.58 -3.17
N ILE A 27 -4.67 7.56 -2.97
CA ILE A 27 -3.65 7.55 -1.91
C ILE A 27 -3.93 8.74 -0.99
N GLY A 28 -3.89 8.51 0.32
CA GLY A 28 -4.02 9.58 1.30
C GLY A 28 -2.83 10.55 1.23
N GLY A 29 -3.10 11.81 0.90
CA GLY A 29 -2.10 12.89 0.90
C GLY A 29 -1.92 13.52 2.28
N MET A 30 -1.69 12.71 3.31
CA MET A 30 -1.58 13.18 4.71
C MET A 30 -0.26 12.75 5.33
N VAL A 31 0.38 13.66 6.07
CA VAL A 31 1.63 13.42 6.82
C VAL A 31 1.35 13.46 8.31
N ASP A 32 0.76 12.39 8.85
CA ASP A 32 0.37 12.30 10.26
C ASP A 32 1.16 11.25 11.05
N ARG A 33 2.08 10.53 10.39
CA ARG A 33 2.81 9.37 10.94
C ARG A 33 1.86 8.27 11.45
N ASN A 34 0.69 8.11 10.82
CA ASN A 34 -0.37 7.20 11.20
C ASN A 34 -0.93 7.47 12.63
N ARG A 35 -1.11 8.74 12.97
CA ARG A 35 -1.70 9.20 14.23
C ARG A 35 -3.23 9.05 14.20
N TYR A 36 -3.85 9.38 13.08
CA TYR A 36 -5.30 9.29 12.89
C TYR A 36 -5.68 7.91 12.35
N LYS A 37 -5.69 6.93 13.25
CA LYS A 37 -6.10 5.56 12.90
C LYS A 37 -7.51 5.59 12.29
N HIS A 38 -7.71 4.74 11.29
CA HIS A 38 -9.00 4.55 10.61
C HIS A 38 -9.58 5.75 9.84
N LEU A 39 -8.95 6.93 9.82
CA LEU A 39 -9.50 8.11 9.12
C LEU A 39 -9.80 7.84 7.64
N CYS A 40 -8.82 7.33 6.90
CA CYS A 40 -9.02 7.01 5.49
C CYS A 40 -9.99 5.83 5.32
N PHE A 41 -9.99 4.88 6.26
CA PHE A 41 -10.83 3.68 6.21
C PHE A 41 -12.30 4.06 6.36
N ASN A 42 -12.64 4.82 7.41
CA ASN A 42 -13.99 5.31 7.65
C ASN A 42 -14.47 6.14 6.47
N ARG A 43 -13.63 7.03 5.93
CA ARG A 43 -13.98 7.83 4.74
C ARG A 43 -14.26 6.97 3.51
N ALA A 44 -13.52 5.89 3.29
CA ALA A 44 -13.79 4.97 2.19
C ALA A 44 -15.12 4.22 2.40
N GLN A 45 -15.39 3.76 3.63
CA GLN A 45 -16.64 3.07 3.98
C GLN A 45 -17.87 3.99 3.85
N GLU A 46 -17.82 5.18 4.43
CA GLU A 46 -18.88 6.20 4.34
C GLU A 46 -19.21 6.56 2.89
N GLN A 47 -18.21 6.57 2.02
CA GLN A 47 -18.38 6.87 0.60
C GLN A 47 -18.69 5.65 -0.26
N GLY A 48 -18.72 4.44 0.29
CA GLY A 48 -18.91 3.19 -0.47
C GLY A 48 -17.83 2.98 -1.53
N ILE A 49 -16.58 3.38 -1.24
CA ILE A 49 -15.43 3.21 -2.13
C ILE A 49 -14.69 1.94 -1.73
N ALA A 50 -14.34 1.10 -2.72
CA ALA A 50 -13.53 -0.09 -2.45
C ALA A 50 -12.17 0.33 -1.87
N HIS A 51 -11.64 -0.46 -0.93
CA HIS A 51 -10.36 -0.18 -0.29
C HIS A 51 -9.51 -1.44 -0.18
N ALA A 52 -8.19 -1.25 -0.21
CA ALA A 52 -7.21 -2.33 -0.07
C ALA A 52 -5.91 -1.83 0.57
N LYS A 53 -5.14 -2.70 1.22
CA LYS A 53 -3.75 -2.44 1.63
C LYS A 53 -2.79 -3.04 0.61
N LEU A 54 -1.58 -2.48 0.53
CA LEU A 54 -0.48 -3.15 -0.17
C LEU A 54 -0.11 -4.46 0.56
N PRO A 55 0.34 -5.51 -0.15
CA PRO A 55 0.70 -6.79 0.44
C PRO A 55 2.05 -6.75 1.21
N LEU A 56 2.42 -5.60 1.80
CA LEU A 56 3.73 -5.40 2.40
C LEU A 56 4.08 -6.44 3.47
N GLY A 57 3.12 -6.78 4.33
CA GLY A 57 3.31 -7.75 5.40
C GLY A 57 3.47 -9.20 4.94
N GLU A 58 3.15 -9.50 3.69
CA GLU A 58 3.33 -10.82 3.08
C GLU A 58 4.77 -11.00 2.61
N TYR A 59 5.38 -9.95 2.06
CA TYR A 59 6.73 -10.04 1.47
C TYR A 59 7.85 -9.55 2.40
N ILE A 60 7.58 -8.56 3.26
CA ILE A 60 8.63 -7.87 4.03
C ILE A 60 8.33 -7.87 5.52
N LYS A 61 9.32 -8.34 6.29
CA LYS A 61 9.45 -8.10 7.72
C LYS A 61 10.30 -6.84 7.93
N MET A 62 9.75 -5.85 8.63
CA MET A 62 10.48 -4.62 9.00
C MET A 62 10.79 -4.64 10.49
N ALA A 63 11.97 -4.14 10.86
CA ALA A 63 12.32 -3.89 12.26
C ALA A 63 11.55 -2.70 12.87
N SER A 64 11.00 -1.83 12.02
CA SER A 64 10.28 -0.62 12.41
C SER A 64 8.83 -0.66 11.95
N ARG A 65 8.03 0.32 12.36
CA ARG A 65 6.62 0.44 11.95
C ARG A 65 6.49 0.42 10.42
N GLN A 66 5.55 -0.37 9.93
CA GLN A 66 5.18 -0.49 8.51
C GLN A 66 4.35 0.72 8.05
N VAL A 67 4.88 1.93 8.24
CA VAL A 67 4.27 3.17 7.73
C VAL A 67 5.08 3.62 6.52
N LEU A 68 4.39 3.72 5.38
CA LEU A 68 4.92 4.25 4.12
C LEU A 68 4.47 5.71 3.95
N THR A 69 5.31 6.52 3.32
CA THR A 69 4.94 7.88 2.90
C THR A 69 4.16 7.84 1.59
N THR A 70 3.44 8.92 1.27
CA THR A 70 2.66 9.03 0.02
C THR A 70 3.52 8.78 -1.22
N ASN A 71 4.72 9.37 -1.30
CA ASN A 71 5.63 9.15 -2.43
C ASN A 71 6.09 7.69 -2.52
N GLN A 72 6.40 7.04 -1.40
CA GLN A 72 6.79 5.62 -1.39
C GLN A 72 5.67 4.73 -1.95
N VAL A 73 4.40 5.00 -1.62
CA VAL A 73 3.28 4.25 -2.18
C VAL A 73 3.20 4.43 -3.70
N VAL A 74 3.35 5.66 -4.20
CA VAL A 74 3.36 5.95 -5.64
C VAL A 74 4.52 5.24 -6.34
N GLU A 75 5.74 5.36 -5.82
CA GLU A 75 6.93 4.73 -6.38
C GLU A 75 6.80 3.20 -6.40
N ILE A 76 6.28 2.58 -5.33
CA ILE A 76 6.02 1.13 -5.29
C ILE A 76 5.04 0.72 -6.38
N MET A 77 3.98 1.51 -6.60
CA MET A 77 3.01 1.21 -7.65
C MET A 77 3.64 1.30 -9.04
N LEU A 78 4.51 2.29 -9.28
CA LEU A 78 5.22 2.43 -10.55
C LEU A 78 6.18 1.28 -10.80
N GLU A 79 6.97 0.89 -9.80
CA GLU A 79 7.86 -0.28 -9.88
C GLU A 79 7.07 -1.57 -10.10
N TRP A 80 5.93 -1.74 -9.43
CA TRP A 80 5.07 -2.90 -9.68
C TRP A 80 4.51 -2.90 -11.10
N LEU A 81 4.16 -1.73 -11.67
CA LEU A 81 3.70 -1.67 -13.05
C LEU A 81 4.77 -2.12 -14.05
N GLN A 82 6.05 -1.89 -13.75
CA GLN A 82 7.18 -2.30 -14.58
C GLN A 82 7.53 -3.79 -14.38
N GLU A 83 7.67 -4.24 -13.14
CA GLU A 83 8.20 -5.58 -12.82
C GLU A 83 7.11 -6.64 -12.67
N LYS A 84 5.87 -6.23 -12.39
CA LYS A 84 4.75 -7.10 -11.98
C LYS A 84 5.06 -7.96 -10.75
N ASP A 85 5.98 -7.50 -9.91
CA ASP A 85 6.48 -8.21 -8.74
C ASP A 85 6.50 -7.28 -7.52
N TRP A 86 5.68 -7.59 -6.51
CA TRP A 86 5.59 -6.80 -5.28
C TRP A 86 6.88 -6.83 -4.47
N GLN A 87 7.53 -7.98 -4.40
CA GLN A 87 8.76 -8.14 -3.63
C GLN A 87 9.86 -7.24 -4.18
N LYS A 88 10.06 -7.24 -5.50
CA LYS A 88 11.02 -6.36 -6.17
C LYS A 88 10.67 -4.88 -5.97
N ALA A 89 9.40 -4.53 -6.19
CA ALA A 89 8.94 -3.15 -6.04
C ALA A 89 9.19 -2.62 -4.62
N PHE A 90 8.93 -3.44 -3.60
CA PHE A 90 9.19 -3.03 -2.23
C PHE A 90 10.68 -2.90 -1.92
N ILE A 91 11.54 -3.84 -2.35
CA ILE A 91 12.99 -3.77 -2.10
C ILE A 91 13.60 -2.51 -2.74
N LYS A 92 13.17 -2.14 -3.94
CA LYS A 92 13.69 -0.96 -4.65
C LYS A 92 13.35 0.35 -3.94
N VAL A 93 12.14 0.47 -3.39
CA VAL A 93 11.63 1.74 -2.85
C VAL A 93 11.84 1.89 -1.35
N ILE A 94 11.81 0.80 -0.61
CA ILE A 94 11.90 0.84 0.85
C ILE A 94 13.36 1.04 1.25
N PRO A 95 13.68 2.09 2.05
CA PRO A 95 15.05 2.40 2.39
C PRO A 95 15.66 1.30 3.26
N GLN A 96 16.91 0.92 2.97
CA GLN A 96 17.65 -0.14 3.65
C GLN A 96 17.72 0.02 5.17
N ARG A 97 17.73 1.26 5.68
CA ARG A 97 17.69 1.56 7.13
C ARG A 97 16.46 1.00 7.85
N LYS A 98 15.37 0.68 7.14
CA LYS A 98 14.20 0.00 7.71
C LYS A 98 14.39 -1.53 7.81
N MET A 99 15.55 -2.02 7.40
CA MET A 99 15.96 -3.43 7.37
C MET A 99 14.87 -4.32 6.77
N PRO A 100 14.46 -4.09 5.51
CA PRO A 100 13.49 -4.95 4.86
C PRO A 100 14.09 -6.35 4.71
N GLN A 101 13.63 -7.30 5.53
CA GLN A 101 13.98 -8.70 5.38
C GLN A 101 12.86 -9.40 4.63
N LEU A 102 13.23 -10.11 3.58
CA LEU A 102 12.30 -10.99 2.87
C LEU A 102 11.78 -12.05 3.83
N LYS A 103 10.47 -12.23 3.86
CA LYS A 103 9.91 -13.45 4.46
C LYS A 103 10.29 -14.61 3.54
N LYS A 104 11.01 -15.61 4.08
CA LYS A 104 11.13 -16.90 3.41
C LYS A 104 9.73 -17.52 3.42
N ASN A 105 9.24 -17.92 2.26
CA ASN A 105 8.07 -18.80 2.19
C ASN A 105 8.53 -20.15 2.77
N GLU A 106 8.01 -20.49 3.95
CA GLU A 106 8.05 -21.87 4.47
C GLU A 106 7.04 -22.73 3.72
#